data_AF-A0A9X5BCJ7-F1
#
_entry.id   AF-A0A9X5BCJ7-F1
#
_cell.length_a   1.000
_cell.length_b   1.000
_cell.length_c   1.000
_cell.angle_alpha   90.00
_cell.angle_beta   90.00
_cell.angle_gamma   90.00
#
_symmetry.space_group_name_H-M   'P 1'
#
loop_
_entity.id
_entity.type
_entity.pdbx_description
1 polymer ?
#
loop_
_entity_poly.entity_id
_entity_poly.type
_entity_poly.pdbx_seq_one_letter_code
_entity_poly.pdbx_strand_id
1 'polypeptide(L)'
;MRLSTDIDIIVAPDTDVDTYISKASTIFPFKQCEEQVRIGKNSIEKRHFKFTYQSPITGKDIYILLDILFAENPYTKVVDCEIRNDLLLTEPEYLLVKTPDINCILGNKLTAFEPHTTGIPLNVKKIWK
;
A
#
# COMPACT_ATOMS: atom_id res chain seq x y z
N MET A 1 4.01 0.60 -19.34
CA MET A 1 4.20 0.12 -17.95
C MET A 1 4.37 1.32 -17.02
N ARG A 2 3.85 1.26 -15.79
CA ARG A 2 3.89 2.34 -14.80
C ARG A 2 4.47 1.82 -13.48
N LEU A 3 5.25 2.65 -12.79
CA LEU A 3 5.67 2.41 -11.41
C LEU A 3 4.59 2.95 -10.43
N SER A 4 4.26 2.15 -9.41
CA SER A 4 3.46 2.59 -8.26
C SER A 4 4.40 2.91 -7.10
N THR A 5 4.08 3.95 -6.35
CA THR A 5 4.82 4.37 -5.14
C THR A 5 4.04 4.14 -3.85
N ASP A 6 2.80 3.63 -3.99
CA ASP A 6 1.91 3.30 -2.89
C ASP A 6 1.92 1.78 -2.69
N ILE A 7 1.99 1.37 -1.42
CA ILE A 7 1.95 -0.02 -0.97
C ILE A 7 0.70 -0.18 -0.10
N ASP A 8 -0.19 -1.10 -0.50
CA ASP A 8 -1.38 -1.45 0.26
C ASP A 8 -1.23 -2.87 0.81
N ILE A 9 -1.38 -3.05 2.12
CA ILE A 9 -1.38 -4.37 2.76
C ILE A 9 -2.60 -4.57 3.65
N ILE A 10 -2.98 -5.84 3.82
CA ILE A 10 -3.99 -6.27 4.78
C ILE A 10 -3.29 -7.15 5.81
N VAL A 11 -3.53 -6.88 7.08
CA VAL A 11 -3.04 -7.67 8.20
C VAL A 11 -4.22 -8.09 9.06
N ALA A 12 -4.08 -9.22 9.76
CA ALA A 12 -5.09 -9.67 10.69
C ALA A 12 -5.31 -8.60 11.80
N PRO A 13 -6.52 -8.50 12.37
CA PRO A 13 -6.77 -7.68 13.55
C PRO A 13 -5.73 -7.96 14.65
N ASP A 14 -5.41 -6.94 15.44
CA ASP A 14 -4.45 -7.01 16.56
C ASP A 14 -2.99 -7.35 16.18
N THR A 15 -2.64 -7.35 14.89
CA THR A 15 -1.23 -7.55 14.45
C THR A 15 -0.34 -6.40 14.94
N ASP A 16 0.72 -6.69 15.69
CA ASP A 16 1.75 -5.70 16.03
C ASP A 16 2.57 -5.33 14.79
N VAL A 17 2.15 -4.25 14.13
CA VAL A 17 2.88 -3.68 12.97
C VAL A 17 4.01 -2.75 13.40
N ASP A 18 3.99 -2.21 14.62
CA ASP A 18 4.94 -1.18 15.07
C ASP A 18 6.37 -1.72 15.10
N THR A 19 6.54 -2.99 15.51
CA THR A 19 7.85 -3.67 15.45
C THR A 19 8.38 -3.75 14.02
N TYR A 20 7.53 -4.00 13.03
CA TYR A 20 7.93 -4.09 11.61
C TYR A 20 8.23 -2.72 11.02
N ILE A 21 7.38 -1.72 11.31
CA ILE A 21 7.58 -0.34 10.86
C ILE A 21 8.86 0.23 11.43
N SER A 22 9.14 -0.01 12.72
CA SER A 22 10.38 0.42 13.36
C SER A 22 11.61 -0.17 12.65
N LYS A 23 11.62 -1.49 12.40
CA LYS A 23 12.69 -2.13 11.65
C LYS A 23 12.82 -1.56 10.24
N ALA A 24 11.72 -1.45 9.50
CA ALA A 24 11.70 -0.92 8.14
C ALA A 24 12.24 0.52 8.07
N SER A 25 11.94 1.36 9.08
CA SER A 25 12.41 2.75 9.13
C SER A 25 13.92 2.90 9.20
N THR A 26 14.64 1.85 9.61
CA THR A 26 16.11 1.81 9.69
C THR A 26 16.78 1.27 8.43
N ILE A 27 16.00 0.75 7.48
CA ILE A 27 16.52 0.18 6.24
C ILE A 27 16.87 1.31 5.27
N PHE A 28 18.09 1.29 4.74
CA PHE A 28 18.49 2.18 3.65
C PHE A 28 17.56 1.96 2.43
N PRO A 29 17.01 3.01 1.78
CA PRO A 29 17.43 4.42 1.84
C PRO A 29 16.58 5.31 2.75
N PHE A 30 15.73 4.75 3.61
CA PHE A 30 14.78 5.54 4.39
C PHE A 30 15.49 6.40 5.44
N LYS A 31 15.10 7.68 5.48
CA LYS A 31 15.61 8.68 6.44
C LYS A 31 14.61 8.97 7.55
N GLN A 32 13.32 8.86 7.24
CA GLN A 32 12.25 9.22 8.16
C GLN A 32 11.02 8.36 7.87
N CYS A 33 10.36 7.92 8.94
CA CYS A 33 9.05 7.29 8.88
C CYS A 33 8.08 8.08 9.77
N GLU A 34 6.93 8.47 9.22
CA GLU A 34 5.89 9.21 9.92
C GLU A 34 4.56 8.47 9.78
N GLU A 35 3.84 8.27 10.88
CA GLU A 35 2.44 7.83 10.82
C GLU A 35 1.52 9.03 10.58
N GLN A 36 0.69 8.93 9.55
CA GLN A 36 -0.38 9.88 9.26
C GLN A 36 -1.68 9.41 9.90
N VAL A 37 -1.86 9.76 11.17
CA VAL A 37 -3.10 9.45 11.90
C VAL A 37 -4.27 10.20 11.26
N ARG A 38 -5.25 9.45 10.73
CA ARG A 38 -6.50 10.00 10.20
C ARG A 38 -7.64 9.49 11.05
N ILE A 39 -8.41 10.40 11.64
CA ILE A 39 -9.63 10.04 12.37
C ILE A 39 -10.72 9.75 11.34
N GLY A 40 -10.91 8.48 11.02
CA GLY A 40 -12.01 8.01 10.20
C GLY A 40 -13.36 8.15 10.91
N LYS A 41 -14.45 8.30 10.15
CA LYS A 41 -15.82 8.27 10.71
C LYS A 41 -16.33 6.86 11.02
N ASN A 42 -15.62 5.82 10.56
CA ASN A 42 -16.06 4.42 10.60
C ASN A 42 -15.19 3.59 11.53
N SER A 43 -15.70 2.45 11.98
CA SER A 43 -15.02 1.47 12.85
C SER A 43 -13.92 0.65 12.15
N ILE A 44 -13.45 1.07 10.96
CA ILE A 44 -12.42 0.35 10.23
C ILE A 44 -11.07 0.87 10.70
N GLU A 45 -10.27 -0.03 11.27
CA GLU A 45 -8.91 0.29 11.68
C GLU A 45 -7.99 0.31 10.45
N LYS A 46 -7.43 1.49 10.20
CA LYS A 46 -6.46 1.73 9.12
C LYS A 46 -5.33 2.59 9.65
N ARG A 47 -4.11 2.24 9.25
CA ARG A 47 -2.90 3.02 9.57
C ARG A 47 -2.19 3.40 8.28
N HIS A 48 -1.66 4.61 8.24
CA HIS A 48 -1.03 5.19 7.06
C HIS A 48 0.38 5.64 7.44
N PHE A 49 1.39 5.16 6.72
CA PHE A 49 2.79 5.51 6.97
C PHE A 49 3.42 6.17 5.75
N LYS A 50 4.28 7.15 6.01
CA LYS A 50 5.07 7.83 4.99
C LYS A 50 6.54 7.58 5.25
N PHE A 51 7.18 6.87 4.33
CA PHE A 51 8.62 6.60 4.35
C PHE A 51 9.34 7.57 3.41
N THR A 52 10.08 8.52 3.99
CA THR A 52 10.81 9.55 3.23
C THR A 52 12.25 9.11 2.97
N TYR A 53 12.72 9.29 1.74
CA TYR A 53 14.09 9.03 1.31
C TYR A 53 14.54 10.07 0.29
N GLN A 54 15.85 10.20 0.10
CA GLN A 54 16.38 11.12 -0.89
C GLN A 54 16.46 10.45 -2.26
N SER A 55 15.87 11.08 -3.26
CA SER A 55 15.95 10.64 -4.64
C SER A 55 17.41 10.61 -5.11
N PRO A 56 17.93 9.47 -5.59
CA PRO A 56 19.29 9.40 -6.12
C PRO A 56 19.45 10.16 -7.44
N ILE A 57 18.34 10.46 -8.13
CA ILE A 57 18.33 11.17 -9.42
C ILE A 57 18.26 12.69 -9.20
N THR A 58 17.39 13.14 -8.30
CA THR A 58 17.10 14.58 -8.14
C THR A 58 17.71 15.22 -6.90
N GLY A 59 18.21 14.41 -5.96
CA GLY A 59 18.73 14.87 -4.66
C GLY A 59 17.66 15.43 -3.71
N LYS A 60 16.39 15.46 -4.13
CA LYS A 60 15.25 15.92 -3.32
C LYS A 60 14.68 14.77 -2.50
N ASP A 61 14.11 15.10 -1.35
CA ASP A 61 13.38 14.14 -0.55
C ASP A 61 12.03 13.82 -1.22
N ILE A 62 11.76 12.53 -1.38
CA ILE A 62 10.54 11.93 -1.90
C ILE A 62 10.08 10.83 -0.94
N TYR A 63 8.90 10.25 -1.14
CA TYR A 63 8.33 9.29 -0.20
C TYR A 63 7.61 8.12 -0.86
N ILE A 64 7.55 7.02 -0.11
CA ILE A 64 6.69 5.85 -0.35
C ILE A 64 5.57 5.88 0.69
N LEU A 65 4.34 5.62 0.26
CA LEU A 65 3.18 5.49 1.16
C LEU A 65 2.92 4.01 1.44
N LEU A 66 2.65 3.70 2.69
CA LEU A 66 2.22 2.39 3.15
C LEU A 66 0.88 2.51 3.86
N ASP A 67 -0.14 1.90 3.27
CA ASP A 67 -1.48 1.83 3.83
C ASP A 67 -1.72 0.40 4.37
N ILE A 68 -2.08 0.31 5.65
CA ILE A 68 -2.33 -0.94 6.35
C ILE A 68 -3.81 -0.98 6.74
N LEU A 69 -4.50 -2.01 6.26
CA LEU A 69 -5.86 -2.34 6.68
C LEU A 69 -5.82 -3.51 7.67
N PHE A 70 -6.42 -3.31 8.84
CA PHE A 70 -6.58 -4.36 9.85
C PHE A 70 -7.94 -5.04 9.63
N ALA A 71 -7.90 -6.20 9.00
CA ALA A 71 -9.09 -6.97 8.66
C ALA A 71 -8.74 -8.43 8.38
N GLU A 72 -9.72 -9.31 8.56
CA GLU A 72 -9.67 -10.63 7.94
C GLU A 72 -9.52 -10.50 6.42
N ASN A 73 -8.72 -11.38 5.82
CA ASN A 73 -8.44 -11.33 4.40
C ASN A 73 -9.74 -11.49 3.59
N PRO A 74 -10.18 -10.47 2.83
CA PRO A 74 -11.44 -10.51 2.10
C PRO A 74 -11.33 -11.26 0.76
N TYR A 75 -10.11 -11.61 0.33
CA TYR A 75 -9.89 -12.20 -0.98
C TYR A 75 -10.10 -13.72 -0.95
N THR A 76 -10.95 -14.20 -1.86
CA THR A 76 -11.24 -15.64 -2.02
C THR A 76 -10.02 -16.45 -2.43
N LYS A 77 -9.05 -15.82 -3.11
CA LYS A 77 -7.83 -16.47 -3.58
C LYS A 77 -6.61 -15.58 -3.41
N VAL A 78 -5.61 -16.14 -2.75
CA VAL A 78 -4.27 -15.58 -2.59
C VAL A 78 -3.28 -16.50 -3.28
N VAL A 79 -2.28 -15.91 -3.92
CA VAL A 79 -1.18 -16.61 -4.59
C VAL A 79 0.14 -16.12 -4.03
N ASP A 80 1.16 -16.98 -4.07
CA ASP A 80 2.53 -16.56 -3.77
C ASP A 80 3.14 -15.94 -5.04
N CYS A 81 3.80 -14.79 -4.86
CA CYS A 81 4.36 -13.98 -5.92
C CYS A 81 5.79 -13.60 -5.54
N GLU A 82 6.75 -13.81 -6.43
CA GLU A 82 8.12 -13.37 -6.21
C GLU A 82 8.21 -11.84 -6.38
N ILE A 83 8.98 -11.18 -5.51
CA ILE A 83 9.41 -9.81 -5.75
C ILE A 83 10.53 -9.85 -6.79
N ARG A 84 10.13 -9.97 -8.05
CA ARG A 84 10.99 -10.01 -9.23
C ARG A 84 10.42 -9.11 -10.32
N ASN A 85 11.29 -8.38 -10.99
CA ASN A 85 10.88 -7.49 -12.08
C ASN A 85 11.96 -7.45 -13.17
N ASP A 86 11.55 -7.40 -14.43
CA ASP A 86 12.49 -7.37 -15.55
C ASP A 86 13.15 -5.99 -15.77
N LEU A 87 12.59 -4.93 -15.17
CA LEU A 87 13.08 -3.55 -15.34
C LEU A 87 13.72 -2.96 -14.08
N LEU A 88 13.54 -3.61 -12.93
CA LEU A 88 14.24 -3.27 -11.70
C LEU A 88 15.27 -4.34 -11.39
N LEU A 89 16.46 -3.91 -10.95
CA LEU A 89 17.48 -4.83 -10.49
C LEU A 89 16.99 -5.53 -9.22
N THR A 90 16.88 -6.85 -9.29
CA THR A 90 16.52 -7.73 -8.18
C THR A 90 17.50 -8.90 -8.18
N GLU A 91 17.92 -9.35 -7.00
CA GLU A 91 18.91 -10.44 -6.85
C GLU A 91 18.27 -11.63 -6.10
N PRO A 92 18.61 -12.88 -6.46
CA PRO A 92 18.23 -14.05 -5.68
C PRO A 92 18.83 -14.03 -4.27
N GLU A 93 18.21 -14.62 -3.26
CA GLU A 93 16.93 -15.36 -3.29
C GLU A 93 15.73 -14.41 -3.31
N TYR A 94 14.82 -14.59 -4.28
CA TYR A 94 13.67 -13.70 -4.43
C TYR A 94 12.66 -13.93 -3.30
N LEU A 95 12.30 -12.85 -2.62
CA LEU A 95 11.30 -12.91 -1.56
C LEU A 95 9.93 -13.25 -2.14
N LEU A 96 9.28 -14.28 -1.57
CA LEU A 96 7.90 -14.62 -1.87
C LEU A 96 6.96 -13.81 -0.98
N VAL A 97 5.97 -13.17 -1.60
CA VAL A 97 4.90 -12.45 -0.91
C VAL A 97 3.54 -12.98 -1.33
N LYS A 98 2.57 -12.88 -0.42
CA LYS A 98 1.18 -13.26 -0.69
C LYS A 98 0.43 -12.09 -1.29
N THR A 99 -0.15 -12.30 -2.48
CA THR A 99 -0.97 -11.29 -3.16
C THR A 99 -2.32 -11.87 -3.55
N PRO A 100 -3.36 -11.02 -3.69
CA PRO A 100 -4.62 -11.47 -4.28
C PRO A 100 -4.37 -11.90 -5.72
N ASP A 101 -5.13 -12.89 -6.19
CA ASP A 101 -5.03 -13.27 -7.60
C ASP A 101 -5.49 -12.13 -8.54
N ILE A 102 -5.17 -12.25 -9.83
CA ILE A 102 -5.46 -11.20 -10.82
C ILE A 102 -6.96 -10.85 -10.89
N ASN A 103 -7.85 -11.81 -10.64
CA ASN A 103 -9.29 -11.60 -10.64
C ASN A 103 -9.72 -10.78 -9.41
N CYS A 104 -9.16 -11.08 -8.25
CA CYS A 104 -9.38 -10.33 -7.01
C CYS A 104 -8.86 -8.88 -7.14
N ILE A 105 -7.66 -8.69 -7.71
CA ILE A 105 -7.11 -7.35 -7.96
C ILE A 105 -8.00 -6.57 -8.93
N LEU A 106 -8.43 -7.19 -10.02
CA LEU A 106 -9.35 -6.58 -10.98
C LEU A 106 -10.67 -6.19 -10.32
N GLY A 107 -11.28 -7.10 -9.56
CA GLY A 107 -12.50 -6.85 -8.81
C GLY A 107 -12.35 -5.67 -7.85
N ASN A 108 -11.28 -5.64 -7.05
CA ASN A 108 -10.98 -4.52 -6.17
C ASN A 108 -10.87 -3.19 -6.93
N LYS A 109 -10.13 -3.17 -8.04
CA LYS A 109 -10.00 -1.96 -8.88
C LYS A 109 -11.33 -1.50 -9.46
N LEU A 110 -12.22 -2.42 -9.87
CA LEU A 110 -13.55 -2.07 -10.37
C LEU A 110 -14.46 -1.55 -9.25
N THR A 111 -14.41 -2.16 -8.06
CA THR A 111 -15.20 -1.69 -6.91
C THR A 111 -14.83 -0.29 -6.48
N ALA A 112 -13.59 0.16 -6.69
CA ALA A 112 -13.20 1.55 -6.44
C ALA A 112 -13.98 2.58 -7.28
N PHE A 113 -14.76 2.16 -8.29
CA PHE A 113 -15.63 3.02 -9.09
C PHE A 113 -17.13 2.68 -8.93
N GLU A 114 -17.47 1.74 -8.05
CA GLU A 114 -18.86 1.32 -7.85
C GLU A 114 -19.61 2.40 -7.04
N PRO A 115 -20.76 2.92 -7.51
CA PRO A 115 -21.43 4.10 -6.93
C PRO A 115 -21.85 3.98 -5.46
N HIS A 116 -21.97 2.76 -4.94
CA HIS A 116 -22.43 2.46 -3.59
C HIS A 116 -21.32 1.95 -2.66
N THR A 117 -20.08 1.90 -3.15
CA THR A 117 -18.89 1.63 -2.32
C THR A 117 -18.27 2.94 -1.81
N THR A 118 -17.26 2.81 -0.94
CA THR A 118 -16.41 3.93 -0.50
C THR A 118 -15.44 4.43 -1.58
N GLY A 119 -15.60 4.00 -2.84
CA GLY A 119 -14.76 4.35 -3.97
C GLY A 119 -14.96 5.78 -4.48
N ILE A 120 -14.40 6.07 -5.65
CA ILE A 120 -14.58 7.33 -6.36
C ILE A 120 -15.98 7.33 -7.01
N PRO A 121 -16.87 8.29 -6.65
CA PRO A 121 -18.18 8.37 -7.27
C PRO A 121 -18.08 8.64 -8.76
N LEU A 122 -18.66 7.76 -9.57
CA LEU A 122 -18.85 8.02 -10.99
C LEU A 122 -19.91 9.12 -11.17
N ASN A 123 -19.64 10.09 -12.03
CA ASN A 123 -20.56 11.17 -12.43
C ASN A 123 -20.79 12.34 -11.44
N VAL A 124 -19.98 12.50 -10.39
CA VAL A 124 -20.05 13.70 -9.54
C VAL A 124 -19.18 14.81 -10.14
N LYS A 125 -19.79 15.88 -10.67
CA LYS A 125 -19.07 17.10 -11.07
C LYS A 125 -18.28 17.62 -9.86
N LYS A 126 -16.94 17.57 -9.92
CA LYS A 126 -16.09 18.34 -9.00
C LYS A 126 -16.32 19.83 -9.26
N ILE A 127 -17.10 20.48 -8.40
CA ILE A 127 -17.12 21.94 -8.32
C ILE A 127 -15.91 22.32 -7.46
N TRP A 128 -14.86 22.81 -8.10
CA TRP A 128 -13.77 23.47 -7.38
C TRP A 128 -14.31 24.77 -6.77
N LYS A 129 -14.16 24.93 -5.46
CA LYS A 129 -14.23 26.22 -4.76
C LYS A 129 -12.86 26.54 -4.23
#